data_AF-A0A953RDQ3-F1
#
_entry.id   AF-A0A953RDQ3-F1
#
_cell.length_a   1.000
_cell.length_b   1.000
_cell.length_c   1.000
_cell.angle_alpha   90.00
_cell.angle_beta   90.00
_cell.angle_gamma   90.00
#
_symmetry.space_group_name_H-M   'P 1'
#
loop_
_entity.id
_entity.type
_entity.pdbx_description
1 polymer ?
#
loop_
_entity_poly.entity_id
_entity_poly.type
_entity_poly.pdbx_seq_one_letter_code
_entity_poly.pdbx_strand_id
1 'polypeptide(L)'
;MVPIESVDELLQSTLPFLKGNIERIRHDLEAAPSEPKDPVPTRADLASFSAFHGWLARVRGFAAPESELRQQSGSRPGGRVGKEIDTDRAAKAIIAGNQKYTDIHVPILAIFSVPHGHNTVYSDTNTDAQARAFEQGVPSARVVRVPHAHHYVYMSNQDDVLREMRTFLATLP
;
A
#
# COMPACT_ATOMS: atom_id res chain seq x y z
N MET A 1 -8.15 14.47 -27.21
CA MET A 1 -9.54 13.96 -27.34
C MET A 1 -9.48 12.48 -27.02
N VAL A 2 -9.96 12.07 -25.85
CA VAL A 2 -9.96 10.64 -25.45
C VAL A 2 -11.06 9.95 -26.27
N PRO A 3 -10.82 8.79 -26.92
CA PRO A 3 -11.86 8.09 -27.64
C PRO A 3 -12.96 7.67 -26.65
N ILE A 4 -14.21 7.98 -26.97
CA ILE A 4 -15.35 7.49 -26.20
C ILE A 4 -15.50 6.01 -26.56
N GLU A 5 -15.40 5.12 -25.56
CA GLU A 5 -15.72 3.69 -25.71
C GLU A 5 -17.10 3.56 -26.36
N SER A 6 -17.21 2.67 -27.35
CA SER A 6 -18.52 2.42 -27.97
C SER A 6 -19.44 1.71 -26.97
N VAL A 7 -20.76 1.93 -27.10
CA VAL A 7 -21.75 1.25 -26.26
C VAL A 7 -21.62 -0.27 -26.36
N ASP A 8 -21.29 -0.80 -27.54
CA ASP A 8 -21.07 -2.23 -27.73
C ASP A 8 -19.83 -2.75 -27.00
N GLU A 9 -18.73 -2.00 -27.01
CA GLU A 9 -17.50 -2.36 -26.29
C GLU A 9 -17.73 -2.36 -24.76
N LEU A 10 -18.49 -1.38 -24.27
CA LEU A 10 -18.88 -1.28 -22.87
C LEU A 10 -19.76 -2.47 -22.42
N LEU A 11 -20.71 -2.87 -23.27
CA LEU A 11 -21.63 -3.99 -23.01
C LEU A 11 -20.93 -5.35 -23.12
N GLN A 12 -20.03 -5.53 -24.09
CA GLN A 12 -19.42 -6.84 -24.38
C GLN A 12 -18.18 -7.14 -23.53
N SER A 13 -17.42 -6.11 -23.11
CA SER A 13 -16.15 -6.32 -22.43
C SER A 13 -16.12 -5.73 -21.01
N THR A 14 -16.44 -4.44 -20.87
CA THR A 14 -16.28 -3.70 -19.62
C THR A 14 -17.27 -4.17 -18.55
N LEU A 15 -18.56 -4.34 -18.90
CA LEU A 15 -19.60 -4.80 -17.97
C LEU A 15 -19.37 -6.22 -17.43
N PRO A 16 -19.08 -7.24 -18.26
CA PRO A 16 -18.76 -8.57 -17.77
C PRO A 16 -17.52 -8.60 -16.88
N PHE A 17 -16.47 -7.86 -17.23
CA PHE A 17 -15.25 -7.74 -16.43
C PHE A 17 -15.53 -7.12 -15.05
N LEU A 18 -16.27 -6.00 -15.01
CA LEU A 18 -16.66 -5.35 -13.76
C LEU A 18 -17.52 -6.26 -12.89
N LYS A 19 -18.50 -6.95 -13.48
CA LYS A 19 -19.35 -7.89 -12.76
C LYS A 19 -18.51 -9.04 -12.17
N GLY A 20 -17.60 -9.61 -12.94
CA GLY A 20 -16.68 -10.65 -12.45
C GLY A 20 -15.80 -10.15 -11.31
N ASN A 21 -15.31 -8.91 -11.37
CA ASN A 21 -14.54 -8.31 -10.29
C ASN A 21 -15.38 -8.08 -9.03
N ILE A 22 -16.62 -7.59 -9.16
CA ILE A 22 -17.52 -7.38 -8.02
C ILE A 22 -17.85 -8.70 -7.34
N GLU A 23 -18.15 -9.75 -8.10
CA GLU A 23 -18.41 -11.07 -7.52
C GLU A 23 -17.18 -11.64 -6.83
N ARG A 24 -15.98 -11.47 -7.41
CA ARG A 24 -14.73 -11.87 -6.75
C ARG A 24 -14.49 -11.10 -5.46
N ILE A 25 -14.63 -9.76 -5.49
CA ILE A 25 -14.47 -8.91 -4.29
C ILE A 25 -15.49 -9.31 -3.22
N ARG A 26 -16.75 -9.56 -3.58
CA ARG A 26 -17.77 -10.02 -2.64
C ARG A 26 -17.39 -11.36 -2.03
N HIS A 27 -17.02 -12.33 -2.85
CA HIS A 27 -16.58 -13.65 -2.39
C HIS A 27 -15.38 -13.52 -1.44
N ASP A 28 -14.39 -12.70 -1.78
CA ASP A 28 -13.20 -12.49 -0.95
C ASP A 28 -13.54 -11.80 0.37
N LEU A 29 -14.47 -10.82 0.38
CA LEU A 29 -14.96 -10.17 1.60
C LEU A 29 -15.76 -11.13 2.49
N GLU A 30 -16.56 -12.02 1.90
CA GLU A 30 -17.36 -13.01 2.62
C GLU A 30 -16.50 -14.17 3.15
N ALA A 31 -15.47 -14.57 2.41
CA ALA A 31 -14.54 -15.63 2.77
C ALA A 31 -13.37 -15.16 3.64
N ALA A 32 -13.13 -13.84 3.72
CA ALA A 32 -12.07 -13.28 4.55
C ALA A 32 -12.32 -13.63 6.02
N PRO A 33 -11.37 -14.31 6.69
CA PRO A 33 -11.44 -14.46 8.14
C PRO A 33 -11.45 -13.06 8.76
N SER A 34 -12.33 -12.83 9.73
CA SER A 34 -12.32 -11.58 10.48
C SER A 34 -10.92 -11.35 11.03
N GLU A 35 -10.26 -10.25 10.64
CA GLU A 35 -8.95 -9.94 11.18
C GLU A 35 -9.03 -9.94 12.71
N PRO A 36 -8.11 -10.63 13.41
CA PRO A 36 -8.04 -10.57 14.86
C PRO A 36 -7.94 -9.10 15.25
N LYS A 37 -8.91 -8.60 16.02
CA LYS A 37 -8.84 -7.23 16.51
C LYS A 37 -7.58 -7.10 17.36
N ASP A 38 -6.73 -6.16 16.99
CA ASP A 38 -5.56 -5.82 17.81
C ASP A 38 -5.99 -5.57 19.26
N PRO A 39 -5.20 -6.01 20.26
CA PRO A 39 -5.44 -5.65 21.64
C PRO A 39 -5.44 -4.12 21.82
N VAL A 40 -6.07 -3.61 22.87
CA VAL A 40 -6.03 -2.16 23.14
C VAL A 40 -4.69 -1.80 23.78
N PRO A 41 -3.97 -0.75 23.34
CA PRO A 41 -2.73 -0.30 23.98
C PRO A 41 -2.96 0.05 25.45
N THR A 42 -2.05 -0.36 26.34
CA THR A 42 -2.11 -0.03 27.76
C THR A 42 -1.68 1.42 28.01
N ARG A 43 -1.87 1.90 29.25
CA ARG A 43 -1.33 3.22 29.67
C ARG A 43 0.20 3.30 29.53
N ALA A 44 0.90 2.18 29.73
CA ALA A 44 2.35 2.10 29.56
C ALA A 44 2.74 2.19 28.08
N ASP A 45 2.01 1.51 27.21
CA ASP A 45 2.23 1.59 25.76
C ASP A 45 2.01 3.01 25.23
N LEU A 46 1.08 3.77 25.82
CA LEU A 46 0.82 5.17 25.44
C LEU A 46 1.67 6.21 26.21
N ALA A 47 2.64 5.77 27.02
CA ALA A 47 3.45 6.67 27.84
C ALA A 47 4.44 7.50 26.99
N SER A 48 4.87 6.96 25.85
CA SER A 48 5.72 7.65 24.87
C SER A 48 5.51 7.04 23.49
N PHE A 49 5.92 7.76 22.44
CA PHE A 49 5.89 7.20 21.08
C PHE A 49 6.79 5.98 20.92
N SER A 50 7.91 5.91 21.65
CA SER A 50 8.78 4.73 21.69
C SER A 50 8.09 3.52 22.32
N ALA A 51 7.35 3.71 23.42
CA ALA A 51 6.58 2.62 24.03
C ALA A 51 5.46 2.13 23.09
N PHE A 52 4.81 3.06 22.39
CA PHE A 52 3.74 2.75 21.45
C PHE A 52 4.27 2.03 20.20
N HIS A 53 5.43 2.45 19.69
CA HIS A 53 6.17 1.73 18.66
C HIS A 53 6.49 0.29 19.09
N GLY A 54 6.98 0.11 20.32
CA GLY A 54 7.23 -1.23 20.86
C GLY A 54 5.97 -2.09 20.95
N TRP A 55 4.83 -1.50 21.30
CA TRP A 55 3.54 -2.18 21.31
C TRP A 55 3.10 -2.61 19.90
N LEU A 56 3.19 -1.72 18.91
CA LEU A 56 2.87 -2.04 17.50
C LEU A 56 3.75 -3.18 16.97
N ALA A 57 5.05 -3.16 17.26
CA ALA A 57 5.96 -4.23 16.85
C ALA A 57 5.55 -5.59 17.42
N ARG A 58 5.11 -5.64 18.69
CA ARG A 58 4.65 -6.87 19.34
C ARG A 58 3.33 -7.39 18.77
N VAL A 59 2.41 -6.49 18.46
CA VAL A 59 1.04 -6.85 18.03
C VAL A 59 0.98 -7.15 16.54
N ARG A 60 1.62 -6.32 15.72
CA ARG A 60 1.56 -6.40 14.26
C ARG A 60 2.79 -7.06 13.65
N GLY A 61 3.83 -7.36 14.42
CA GLY A 61 5.09 -7.91 13.91
C GLY A 61 5.96 -6.87 13.18
N PHE A 62 5.48 -5.63 13.07
CA PHE A 62 6.17 -4.50 12.48
C PHE A 62 5.71 -3.21 13.15
N ALA A 63 6.60 -2.24 13.31
CA ALA A 63 6.25 -0.91 13.80
C ALA A 63 6.71 0.15 12.79
N ALA A 64 5.78 1.02 12.42
CA ALA A 64 6.07 2.19 11.59
C ALA A 64 7.11 3.10 12.27
N PRO A 65 7.91 3.85 11.51
CA PRO A 65 8.84 4.82 12.08
C PRO A 65 8.16 5.75 13.09
N GLU A 66 8.89 6.16 14.14
CA GLU A 66 8.33 7.05 15.17
C GLU A 66 7.78 8.36 14.60
N SER A 67 8.40 8.88 13.52
CA SER A 67 7.92 10.07 12.80
C SER A 67 6.52 9.88 12.21
N GLU A 68 6.22 8.71 11.65
CA GLU A 68 4.90 8.38 11.11
C GLU A 68 3.87 8.33 12.24
N LEU A 69 4.22 7.69 13.36
CA LEU A 69 3.35 7.63 14.53
C LEU A 69 3.01 9.03 15.05
N ARG A 70 3.99 9.96 15.02
CA ARG A 70 3.82 11.36 15.43
C ARG A 70 3.00 12.17 14.44
N GLN A 71 3.00 11.81 13.16
CA GLN A 71 2.16 12.42 12.14
C GLN A 71 0.71 11.91 12.23
N GLN A 72 0.52 10.66 12.63
CA GLN A 72 -0.80 10.03 12.74
C GLN A 72 -1.45 10.26 14.09
N SER A 73 -0.69 10.53 15.16
CA SER A 73 -1.22 10.70 16.52
C SER A 73 -0.78 12.01 17.15
N GLY A 74 -1.72 12.69 17.81
CA GLY A 74 -1.41 13.92 18.54
C GLY A 74 -0.39 13.66 19.66
N SER A 75 0.48 14.63 19.94
CA SER A 75 1.37 14.59 21.10
C SER A 75 0.76 15.33 22.29
N ARG A 76 0.73 14.69 23.46
CA ARG A 76 0.27 15.29 24.72
C ARG A 76 1.46 15.81 25.54
N PRO A 77 1.23 16.71 26.52
CA PRO A 77 2.27 17.13 27.46
C PRO A 77 3.01 15.93 28.09
N GLY A 78 4.33 16.05 28.20
CA GLY A 78 5.19 14.95 28.66
C GLY A 78 5.48 13.87 27.60
N GLY A 79 5.16 14.10 26.32
CA GLY A 79 5.53 13.20 25.22
C GLY A 79 4.62 11.98 25.06
N ARG A 80 3.49 11.95 25.76
CA ARG A 80 2.52 10.85 25.70
C ARG A 80 1.78 10.83 24.37
N VAL A 81 1.38 9.64 23.93
CA VAL A 81 0.59 9.46 22.70
C VAL A 81 -0.85 9.92 22.95
N GLY A 82 -1.36 10.74 22.04
CA GLY A 82 -2.70 11.32 22.02
C GLY A 82 -3.67 10.50 21.16
N LYS A 83 -4.79 11.13 20.80
CA LYS A 83 -5.74 10.53 19.85
C LYS A 83 -5.10 10.53 18.46
N GLU A 84 -5.43 9.53 17.65
CA GLU A 84 -5.20 9.56 16.22
C GLU A 84 -5.81 10.83 15.60
N ILE A 85 -5.06 11.44 14.70
CA ILE A 85 -5.43 12.65 13.99
C ILE A 85 -6.41 12.23 12.91
N ASP A 86 -7.56 12.90 12.85
CA ASP A 86 -8.54 12.68 11.80
C ASP A 86 -7.99 13.20 10.46
N THR A 87 -7.63 12.28 9.58
CA THR A 87 -7.09 12.56 8.24
C THR A 87 -8.12 12.33 7.14
N ASP A 88 -9.39 12.01 7.47
CA ASP A 88 -10.39 11.58 6.49
C ASP A 88 -10.64 12.62 5.39
N ARG A 89 -10.72 13.90 5.76
CA ARG A 89 -10.86 15.00 4.79
C ARG A 89 -9.68 15.06 3.82
N ALA A 90 -8.46 14.90 4.34
CA ALA A 90 -7.25 14.94 3.51
C ALA A 90 -7.17 13.71 2.60
N ALA A 91 -7.44 12.51 3.13
CA ALA A 91 -7.47 11.28 2.37
C ALA A 91 -8.48 11.35 1.22
N LYS A 92 -9.71 11.82 1.49
CA LYS A 92 -10.74 12.03 0.46
C LYS A 92 -10.30 13.02 -0.60
N ALA A 93 -9.68 14.13 -0.21
CA ALA A 93 -9.18 15.13 -1.16
C ALA A 93 -8.04 14.58 -2.05
N ILE A 94 -7.12 13.78 -1.48
CA ILE A 94 -6.05 13.11 -2.23
C ILE A 94 -6.64 12.15 -3.27
N ILE A 95 -7.56 11.28 -2.85
CA ILE A 95 -8.22 10.32 -3.75
C ILE A 95 -8.98 11.05 -4.86
N ALA A 96 -9.72 12.11 -4.51
CA ALA A 96 -10.46 12.92 -5.48
C ALA A 96 -9.54 13.67 -6.45
N GLY A 97 -8.32 13.99 -6.03
CA GLY A 97 -7.29 14.66 -6.84
C GLY A 97 -6.45 13.72 -7.70
N ASN A 98 -6.69 12.40 -7.67
CA ASN A 98 -5.92 11.44 -8.45
C ASN A 98 -5.98 11.75 -9.96
N GLN A 99 -4.84 11.58 -10.62
CA GLN A 99 -4.69 11.78 -12.05
C GLN A 99 -4.13 10.54 -12.71
N LYS A 100 -4.62 10.23 -13.92
CA LYS A 100 -4.09 9.13 -14.73
C LYS A 100 -2.88 9.63 -15.52
N TYR A 101 -1.71 9.05 -15.26
CA TYR A 101 -0.51 9.27 -16.06
C TYR A 101 -0.42 8.17 -17.12
N THR A 102 -0.56 8.56 -18.39
CA THR A 102 -0.56 7.61 -19.52
C THR A 102 0.65 7.74 -20.43
N ASP A 103 1.46 8.77 -20.24
CA ASP A 103 2.60 9.08 -21.10
C ASP A 103 3.85 9.25 -20.22
N ILE A 104 4.59 8.16 -20.03
CA ILE A 104 5.75 8.10 -19.12
C ILE A 104 6.97 7.66 -19.92
N HIS A 105 7.89 8.61 -20.19
CA HIS A 105 9.05 8.40 -21.06
C HIS A 105 10.37 8.19 -20.32
N VAL A 106 10.37 8.30 -19.00
CA VAL A 106 11.58 8.15 -18.19
C VAL A 106 11.85 6.67 -17.88
N PRO A 107 13.10 6.26 -17.65
CA PRO A 107 13.39 4.95 -17.09
C PRO A 107 12.67 4.77 -15.75
N ILE A 108 12.07 3.60 -15.52
CA ILE A 108 11.32 3.29 -14.29
C ILE A 108 11.85 2.03 -13.63
N LEU A 109 12.10 2.12 -12.32
CA LEU A 109 12.18 0.98 -11.42
C LEU A 109 10.93 0.97 -10.54
N ALA A 110 10.10 -0.07 -10.67
CA ALA A 110 8.93 -0.28 -9.83
C ALA A 110 9.14 -1.51 -8.94
N ILE A 111 9.05 -1.33 -7.62
CA ILE A 111 9.26 -2.39 -6.64
C ILE A 111 7.94 -2.68 -5.95
N PHE A 112 7.42 -3.88 -6.14
CA PHE A 112 6.18 -4.35 -5.54
C PHE A 112 6.46 -5.43 -4.50
N SER A 113 5.65 -5.48 -3.46
CA SER A 113 5.60 -6.62 -2.56
C SER A 113 4.57 -7.65 -3.07
N VAL A 114 5.05 -8.76 -3.63
CA VAL A 114 4.19 -9.79 -4.24
C VAL A 114 4.70 -11.20 -3.90
N PRO A 115 3.93 -12.01 -3.16
CA PRO A 115 2.72 -11.62 -2.41
C PRO A 115 3.07 -10.63 -1.27
N HIS A 116 2.09 -9.89 -0.76
CA HIS A 116 2.29 -9.08 0.45
C HIS A 116 2.55 -9.96 1.67
N GLY A 117 3.42 -9.49 2.58
CA GLY A 117 3.54 -10.08 3.91
C GLY A 117 2.23 -9.97 4.68
N HIS A 118 1.92 -10.99 5.49
CA HIS A 118 0.77 -10.95 6.40
C HIS A 118 0.90 -9.78 7.40
N ASN A 119 -0.22 -9.31 7.95
CA ASN A 119 -0.32 -8.30 9.02
C ASN A 119 -0.25 -6.80 8.65
N THR A 120 -0.64 -6.43 7.42
CA THR A 120 -0.85 -5.01 7.11
C THR A 120 -2.34 -4.69 7.00
N VAL A 121 -2.77 -3.61 7.67
CA VAL A 121 -4.10 -2.98 7.49
C VAL A 121 -4.30 -2.49 6.03
N TYR A 122 -3.22 -2.53 5.24
CA TYR A 122 -3.15 -2.26 3.80
C TYR A 122 -2.88 -3.54 3.01
N SER A 123 -3.48 -4.65 3.45
CA SER A 123 -3.53 -5.90 2.70
C SER A 123 -4.34 -5.69 1.43
N ASP A 124 -3.75 -5.01 0.45
CA ASP A 124 -4.24 -5.02 -0.92
C ASP A 124 -4.07 -6.45 -1.42
N THR A 125 -5.17 -7.22 -1.37
CA THR A 125 -5.26 -8.62 -1.81
C THR A 125 -4.97 -8.80 -3.31
N ASN A 126 -4.54 -7.76 -4.02
CA ASN A 126 -4.42 -7.74 -5.47
C ASN A 126 -3.13 -7.10 -6.00
N THR A 127 -2.05 -7.01 -5.21
CA THR A 127 -0.80 -6.39 -5.69
C THR A 127 -0.10 -7.16 -6.82
N ASP A 128 -0.35 -8.46 -6.98
CA ASP A 128 0.11 -9.17 -8.18
C ASP A 128 -0.58 -8.63 -9.45
N ALA A 129 -1.90 -8.42 -9.42
CA ALA A 129 -2.59 -7.85 -10.58
C ALA A 129 -2.20 -6.40 -10.82
N GLN A 130 -1.97 -5.60 -9.76
CA GLN A 130 -1.44 -4.24 -9.92
C GLN A 130 -0.05 -4.26 -10.59
N ALA A 131 0.86 -5.12 -10.12
CA ALA A 131 2.19 -5.26 -10.72
C ALA A 131 2.12 -5.71 -12.18
N ARG A 132 1.24 -6.66 -12.51
CA ARG A 132 1.00 -7.11 -13.90
C ARG A 132 0.44 -6.00 -14.78
N ALA A 133 -0.57 -5.28 -14.30
CA ALA A 133 -1.17 -4.18 -15.03
C ALA A 133 -0.15 -3.06 -15.29
N PHE A 134 0.72 -2.77 -14.31
CA PHE A 134 1.79 -1.79 -14.47
C PHE A 134 2.83 -2.25 -15.49
N GLU A 135 3.30 -3.50 -15.41
CA GLU A 135 4.26 -4.06 -16.36
C GLU A 135 3.73 -4.08 -17.81
N GLN A 136 2.44 -4.36 -17.98
CA GLN A 136 1.77 -4.30 -19.29
C GLN A 136 1.59 -2.86 -19.79
N GLY A 137 1.26 -1.93 -18.89
CA GLY A 137 1.03 -0.52 -19.22
C GLY A 137 2.31 0.26 -19.50
N VAL A 138 3.44 -0.16 -18.92
CA VAL A 138 4.75 0.48 -19.10
C VAL A 138 5.83 -0.58 -19.41
N PRO A 139 5.89 -1.11 -20.64
CA PRO A 139 6.81 -2.20 -21.00
C PRO A 139 8.30 -1.86 -20.86
N SER A 140 8.65 -0.57 -20.79
CA SER A 140 10.01 -0.10 -20.55
C SER A 140 10.42 -0.13 -19.07
N ALA A 141 9.48 -0.35 -18.15
CA ALA A 141 9.76 -0.37 -16.73
C ALA A 141 10.43 -1.68 -16.28
N ARG A 142 11.39 -1.58 -15.37
CA ARG A 142 11.88 -2.72 -14.60
C ARG A 142 10.96 -2.95 -13.41
N VAL A 143 10.21 -4.05 -13.44
CA VAL A 143 9.29 -4.44 -12.36
C VAL A 143 9.95 -5.51 -11.48
N VAL A 144 10.19 -5.19 -10.22
CA VAL A 144 10.73 -6.10 -9.21
C VAL A 144 9.61 -6.53 -8.28
N ARG A 145 9.49 -7.84 -8.05
CA ARG A 145 8.55 -8.44 -7.11
C ARG A 145 9.31 -9.00 -5.93
N VAL A 146 9.11 -8.43 -4.73
CA VAL A 146 9.73 -8.86 -3.48
C VAL A 146 8.72 -9.69 -2.68
N PRO A 147 8.95 -11.00 -2.48
CA PRO A 147 7.97 -11.85 -1.84
C PRO A 147 7.87 -11.59 -0.33
N HIS A 148 6.64 -11.53 0.17
CA HIS A 148 6.31 -11.39 1.60
C HIS A 148 6.88 -10.13 2.27
N ALA A 149 7.19 -9.09 1.49
CA ALA A 149 7.64 -7.83 2.04
C ALA A 149 6.49 -7.11 2.78
N HIS A 150 6.86 -6.28 3.75
CA HIS A 150 5.90 -5.41 4.42
C HIS A 150 5.57 -4.21 3.51
N HIS A 151 4.46 -3.51 3.79
CA HIS A 151 4.12 -2.24 3.12
C HIS A 151 5.29 -1.23 3.13
N TYR A 152 6.10 -1.27 4.19
CA TYR A 152 7.37 -0.54 4.29
C TYR A 152 8.50 -1.39 3.68
N VAL A 153 8.45 -1.60 2.35
CA VAL A 153 9.33 -2.55 1.63
C VAL A 153 10.82 -2.30 1.85
N TYR A 154 11.24 -1.04 1.95
CA TYR A 154 12.63 -0.70 2.28
C TYR A 154 13.04 -1.19 3.66
N MET A 155 12.16 -1.11 4.65
CA MET A 155 12.47 -1.51 6.02
C MET A 155 12.48 -3.03 6.19
N SER A 156 11.62 -3.76 5.48
CA SER A 156 11.59 -5.23 5.54
C SER A 156 12.63 -5.91 4.64
N ASN A 157 13.03 -5.27 3.54
CA ASN A 157 13.86 -5.86 2.48
C ASN A 157 14.93 -4.89 1.98
N GLN A 158 15.62 -4.23 2.91
CA GLN A 158 16.58 -3.17 2.60
C GLN A 158 17.65 -3.60 1.59
N ASP A 159 18.24 -4.78 1.77
CA ASP A 159 19.33 -5.26 0.90
C ASP A 159 18.86 -5.51 -0.53
N ASP A 160 17.66 -6.06 -0.69
CA ASP A 160 17.03 -6.26 -2.00
C ASP A 160 16.74 -4.92 -2.66
N VAL A 161 16.06 -4.00 -1.94
CA VAL A 161 15.71 -2.68 -2.48
C VAL A 161 16.98 -1.92 -2.91
N LEU A 162 18.01 -1.89 -2.07
CA LEU A 162 19.25 -1.20 -2.39
C LEU A 162 20.02 -1.86 -3.54
N ARG A 163 19.99 -3.18 -3.67
CA ARG A 163 20.60 -3.90 -4.81
C ARG A 163 19.90 -3.53 -6.11
N GLU A 164 18.57 -3.57 -6.13
CA GLU A 164 17.78 -3.25 -7.32
C GLU A 164 17.93 -1.79 -7.72
N MET A 165 17.93 -0.87 -6.75
CA MET A 165 18.21 0.55 -6.99
C MET A 165 19.60 0.75 -7.59
N ARG A 166 20.65 0.17 -6.99
CA ARG A 166 22.02 0.30 -7.52
C ARG A 166 22.15 -0.26 -8.93
N THR A 167 21.55 -1.43 -9.18
CA THR A 167 21.57 -2.07 -10.50
C THR A 167 20.87 -1.22 -11.53
N PHE A 168 19.70 -0.66 -11.20
CA PHE A 168 18.94 0.19 -12.10
C PHE A 168 19.67 1.52 -12.38
N LEU A 169 20.19 2.19 -11.33
CA LEU A 169 20.93 3.44 -11.48
C LEU A 169 22.17 3.27 -12.37
N ALA A 170 22.83 2.11 -12.33
CA ALA A 170 23.96 1.81 -13.20
C ALA A 170 23.59 1.65 -14.69
N THR A 171 22.30 1.54 -15.03
CA THR A 171 21.82 1.48 -16.43
C THR A 171 21.37 2.83 -16.97
N LEU A 172 21.33 3.87 -16.14
CA LEU A 172 20.87 5.18 -16.56
C LEU A 172 21.95 5.92 -17.39
N PRO A 173 21.55 6.73 -18.39
CA PRO A 173 22.47 7.54 -19.19
C PRO A 173 23.25 8.60 -18.42
#